data_AF-A0A150V716-F1
#
_entry.id   AF-A0A150V716-F1
#
_cell.length_a   1.000
_cell.length_b   1.000
_cell.length_c   1.000
_cell.angle_alpha   90.00
_cell.angle_beta   90.00
_cell.angle_gamma   90.00
#
_symmetry.space_group_name_H-M   'P 1'
#
loop_
_entity.id
_entity.type
_entity.pdbx_description
1 polymer ?
#
loop_
_entity_poly.entity_id
_entity_poly.type
_entity_poly.pdbx_seq_one_letter_code
_entity_poly.pdbx_strand_id
1 'polypeptide(L)'
;MELQKFEISDSKLEHNNWRFPATIKTRPLRELEEDDFLVNHKIDRSYDDSTVRFKLLVGSAIKANLEDSTNLPLKPEVAKSVKQQGWVSDEYEHLWRRDGGGSACITLHGILSFLLQTPRDGRSFCSLSLVNRERTHIGGLYVADDTYSLDRMLANQPYHNRHPKVPRDFGILPLMILVHHVDETLSQVQKLSRDITSTEKRIAEGEIRLEDNGDYKLLNRHNLEHIRLQRRSNFEIELAANLLRYIEEYHRMWTVLWEGGTSYIEDMREKIEQQIRYSQQVQRDLEMLPRRIKNQSKAISNFIIQRDNKLNIQLAESNKRIAEESRRDNLLNLEMAAATAQIAEETRLDSAAMKTIAILTLTFLPGTAVAVSTPSSIMRHATHPLEQSFFSMTMFQWPFRTQNSIASPYVWVFFAVTIPLTIFVYAAWVWWFK
;
A
#
# COMPACT_ATOMS: atom_id res chain seq x y z
N MET A 1 -19.28 20.63 -24.07
CA MET A 1 -18.56 21.71 -23.36
C MET A 1 -19.24 23.04 -23.66
N GLU A 2 -19.44 23.92 -22.67
CA GLU A 2 -19.85 25.30 -22.94
C GLU A 2 -18.66 26.07 -23.51
N LEU A 3 -18.88 26.76 -24.63
CA LEU A 3 -17.87 27.54 -25.32
C LEU A 3 -18.12 29.03 -25.09
N GLN A 4 -17.02 29.75 -24.92
CA GLN A 4 -16.99 31.18 -24.81
C GLN A 4 -16.12 31.76 -25.95
N LYS A 5 -16.39 32.98 -26.37
CA LYS A 5 -15.56 33.72 -27.32
C LYS A 5 -14.70 34.75 -26.63
N PHE A 6 -13.45 34.83 -27.06
CA PHE A 6 -12.51 35.89 -26.73
C PHE A 6 -12.16 36.64 -28.02
N GLU A 7 -12.25 37.97 -27.97
CA GLU A 7 -11.88 38.84 -29.08
C GLU A 7 -11.21 40.11 -28.58
N ILE A 8 -10.02 40.40 -29.10
CA ILE A 8 -9.31 41.66 -28.88
C ILE A 8 -8.75 42.17 -30.21
N SER A 9 -8.81 43.49 -30.42
CA SER A 9 -8.30 44.16 -31.61
C SER A 9 -7.03 44.93 -31.27
N ASP A 10 -6.19 45.16 -32.28
CA ASP A 10 -5.02 46.03 -32.16
C ASP A 10 -5.37 47.41 -31.62
N SER A 11 -6.47 48.01 -32.08
CA SER A 11 -6.95 49.28 -31.56
C SER A 11 -7.18 49.24 -30.04
N LYS A 12 -7.75 48.16 -29.50
CA LYS A 12 -7.92 48.02 -28.04
C LYS A 12 -6.59 47.87 -27.31
N LEU A 13 -5.62 47.18 -27.91
CA LEU A 13 -4.27 47.07 -27.36
C LEU A 13 -3.57 48.43 -27.37
N GLU A 14 -3.66 49.19 -28.46
CA GLU A 14 -3.11 50.55 -28.59
C GLU A 14 -3.68 51.50 -27.54
N HIS A 15 -5.00 51.53 -27.37
CA HIS A 15 -5.66 52.34 -26.34
C HIS A 15 -5.24 51.95 -24.91
N ASN A 16 -4.76 50.72 -24.72
CA ASN A 16 -4.24 50.22 -23.45
C ASN A 16 -2.71 50.17 -23.42
N ASN A 17 -2.03 51.08 -24.13
CA ASN A 17 -0.57 51.20 -24.17
C ASN A 17 0.15 49.88 -24.56
N TRP A 18 -0.41 49.17 -25.52
CA TRP A 18 0.06 47.86 -25.99
C TRP A 18 0.18 46.83 -24.86
N ARG A 19 -0.83 46.80 -23.97
CA ARG A 19 -0.98 45.78 -22.93
C ARG A 19 -2.34 45.11 -23.03
N PHE A 20 -2.39 43.84 -22.65
CA PHE A 20 -3.66 43.17 -22.45
C PHE A 20 -4.41 43.79 -21.25
N PRO A 21 -5.76 43.81 -21.29
CA PRO A 21 -6.56 44.31 -20.17
C PRO A 21 -6.23 43.61 -18.86
N ALA A 22 -6.43 44.31 -17.73
CA ALA A 22 -6.24 43.75 -16.39
C ALA A 22 -7.19 42.60 -16.06
N THR A 23 -8.31 42.49 -16.78
CA THR A 23 -9.25 41.38 -16.69
C THR A 23 -9.66 40.95 -18.09
N ILE A 24 -9.40 39.70 -18.43
CA ILE A 24 -9.75 39.11 -19.71
C ILE A 24 -11.19 38.60 -19.68
N LYS A 25 -12.10 39.32 -20.32
CA LYS A 25 -13.51 38.95 -20.41
C LYS A 25 -13.76 38.05 -21.61
N THR A 26 -14.27 36.86 -21.35
CA THR A 26 -14.87 35.96 -22.34
C THR A 26 -16.38 36.15 -22.37
N ARG A 27 -17.02 35.91 -23.52
CA ARG A 27 -18.49 36.02 -23.68
C ARG A 27 -19.07 34.68 -24.07
N PRO A 28 -20.27 34.28 -23.62
CA PRO A 28 -20.88 33.03 -24.06
C PRO A 28 -21.15 33.05 -25.57
N LEU A 29 -20.99 31.90 -26.22
CA LEU A 29 -21.37 31.71 -27.62
C LEU A 29 -22.91 31.63 -27.72
N ARG A 30 -23.56 32.46 -28.55
CA ARG A 30 -25.03 32.51 -28.74
C ARG A 30 -25.40 32.11 -30.18
N GLU A 31 -26.44 31.30 -30.33
CA GLU A 31 -26.89 30.66 -31.59
C GLU A 31 -27.03 31.60 -32.81
N LEU A 32 -27.45 32.86 -32.64
CA LEU A 32 -27.62 33.83 -33.74
C LEU A 32 -26.34 34.60 -34.12
N GLU A 33 -25.31 34.63 -33.27
CA GLU A 33 -24.00 35.27 -33.54
C GLU A 33 -22.92 34.25 -33.97
N GLU A 34 -23.28 32.96 -34.03
CA GLU A 34 -22.38 31.83 -34.30
C GLU A 34 -21.84 31.85 -35.73
N ASP A 35 -22.69 32.09 -36.73
CA ASP A 35 -22.24 32.29 -38.12
C ASP A 35 -21.42 33.58 -38.28
N ASP A 36 -21.74 34.65 -37.55
CA ASP A 36 -21.00 35.92 -37.68
C ASP A 36 -19.61 35.85 -37.04
N PHE A 37 -19.41 35.09 -35.96
CA PHE A 37 -18.08 34.95 -35.33
C PHE A 37 -17.22 33.89 -36.04
N LEU A 38 -17.83 32.78 -36.47
CA LEU A 38 -17.14 31.65 -37.10
C LEU A 38 -17.00 31.81 -38.61
N VAL A 39 -18.03 32.31 -39.31
CA VAL A 39 -18.12 32.34 -40.79
C VAL A 39 -17.84 33.72 -41.35
N ASN A 40 -18.38 34.79 -40.75
CA ASN A 40 -18.20 36.14 -41.28
C ASN A 40 -17.00 36.86 -40.65
N HIS A 41 -15.94 37.00 -41.44
CA HIS A 41 -14.99 38.10 -41.27
C HIS A 41 -15.67 39.38 -41.76
N LYS A 42 -16.71 39.88 -41.07
CA LYS A 42 -17.30 41.17 -41.41
C LYS A 42 -16.20 42.21 -41.31
N ILE A 43 -15.64 42.55 -42.47
CA ILE A 43 -14.97 43.81 -42.75
C ILE A 43 -16.04 44.84 -42.43
N ASP A 44 -16.01 45.36 -41.21
CA ASP A 44 -16.86 46.48 -40.82
C ASP A 44 -16.49 47.61 -41.78
N ARG A 45 -17.42 47.95 -42.67
CA ARG A 45 -17.30 49.11 -43.57
C ARG A 45 -17.23 50.44 -42.80
N SER A 46 -17.29 50.42 -41.47
CA SER A 46 -16.98 51.56 -40.61
C SER A 46 -15.47 51.67 -40.37
N TYR A 47 -14.79 52.36 -41.29
CA TYR A 47 -13.60 53.20 -41.11
C TYR A 47 -12.33 52.67 -40.41
N ASP A 48 -12.23 51.40 -40.01
CA ASP A 48 -10.98 50.86 -39.46
C ASP A 48 -10.63 49.46 -39.97
N ASP A 49 -10.56 49.39 -41.31
CA ASP A 49 -10.15 48.23 -42.13
C ASP A 49 -8.67 47.82 -41.92
N SER A 50 -8.00 48.43 -40.92
CA SER A 50 -6.57 48.26 -40.60
C SER A 50 -6.30 47.46 -39.32
N THR A 51 -7.34 47.15 -38.53
CA THR A 51 -7.15 46.56 -37.18
C THR A 51 -7.14 45.04 -37.21
N VAL A 52 -6.01 44.44 -36.83
CA VAL A 52 -5.92 42.99 -36.69
C VAL A 52 -6.73 42.54 -35.48
N ARG A 53 -7.51 41.45 -35.64
CA ARG A 53 -8.33 40.87 -34.58
C ARG A 53 -7.83 39.49 -34.16
N PHE A 54 -7.61 39.31 -32.86
CA PHE A 54 -7.34 38.01 -32.25
C PHE A 54 -8.67 37.40 -31.82
N LYS A 55 -9.00 36.21 -32.34
CA LYS A 55 -10.25 35.50 -32.06
C LYS A 55 -9.93 34.10 -31.51
N LEU A 56 -10.45 33.78 -30.34
CA LEU A 56 -10.36 32.43 -29.76
C LEU A 56 -11.72 31.92 -29.32
N LEU A 57 -12.00 30.66 -29.63
CA LEU A 57 -13.00 29.87 -28.92
C LEU A 57 -12.36 29.30 -27.66
N VAL A 58 -12.92 29.62 -26.51
CA VAL A 58 -12.43 29.22 -25.20
C VAL A 58 -13.39 28.18 -24.61
N GLY A 59 -12.87 27.00 -24.31
CA GLY A 59 -13.59 25.92 -23.65
C GLY A 59 -13.01 25.61 -22.28
N SER A 60 -13.85 25.25 -21.33
CA SER A 60 -13.42 24.79 -20.01
C SER A 60 -13.05 23.30 -20.01
N ALA A 61 -11.85 22.98 -19.53
CA ALA A 61 -11.27 21.64 -19.57
C ALA A 61 -11.47 20.80 -18.30
N ILE A 62 -12.33 21.23 -17.36
CA ILE A 62 -12.51 20.58 -16.04
C ILE A 62 -12.77 19.06 -16.13
N LYS A 63 -13.39 18.58 -17.23
CA LYS A 63 -13.65 17.16 -17.51
C LYS A 63 -12.67 16.48 -18.46
N ALA A 64 -11.89 17.25 -19.22
CA ALA A 64 -11.05 16.71 -20.30
C ALA A 64 -9.85 15.92 -19.76
N ASN A 65 -9.34 16.23 -18.57
CA ASN A 65 -8.18 15.52 -18.02
C ASN A 65 -8.48 14.08 -17.55
N LEU A 66 -9.77 13.66 -17.51
CA LEU A 66 -10.21 12.39 -16.91
C LEU A 66 -11.27 11.62 -17.74
N GLU A 67 -11.88 12.22 -18.78
CA GLU A 67 -12.92 11.58 -19.62
C GLU A 67 -12.43 11.25 -21.05
N ASP A 68 -13.22 10.43 -21.75
CA ASP A 68 -12.96 9.79 -23.06
C ASP A 68 -12.26 10.70 -24.09
N SER A 69 -11.05 10.32 -24.51
CA SER A 69 -10.16 11.11 -25.39
C SER A 69 -10.45 10.92 -26.88
N THR A 70 -11.43 10.08 -27.21
CA THR A 70 -11.71 9.67 -28.59
C THR A 70 -12.16 10.82 -29.48
N ASN A 71 -12.96 11.76 -28.93
CA ASN A 71 -13.55 12.88 -29.66
C ASN A 71 -13.35 14.21 -28.94
N LEU A 72 -13.34 15.30 -29.72
CA LEU A 72 -13.38 16.66 -29.18
C LEU A 72 -14.71 16.89 -28.44
N PRO A 73 -14.70 17.49 -27.24
CA PRO A 73 -15.89 17.71 -26.41
C PRO A 73 -16.76 18.88 -26.90
N LEU A 74 -16.86 19.05 -28.21
CA LEU A 74 -17.60 20.09 -28.91
C LEU A 74 -18.97 19.55 -29.36
N LYS A 75 -19.97 20.43 -29.47
CA LYS A 75 -21.23 20.08 -30.15
C LYS A 75 -20.91 19.73 -31.63
N PRO A 76 -21.57 18.74 -32.25
CA PRO A 76 -21.25 18.30 -33.63
C PRO A 76 -21.28 19.42 -34.67
N GLU A 77 -22.23 20.34 -34.55
CA GLU A 77 -22.41 21.49 -35.45
C GLU A 77 -21.23 22.48 -35.36
N VAL A 78 -20.79 22.77 -34.13
CA VAL A 78 -19.62 23.63 -33.89
C VAL A 78 -18.34 22.95 -34.36
N ALA A 79 -18.19 21.64 -34.10
CA ALA A 79 -17.03 20.88 -34.57
C ALA A 79 -16.91 20.92 -36.11
N LYS A 80 -18.03 20.77 -36.83
CA LYS A 80 -18.07 20.88 -38.29
C LYS A 80 -17.67 22.28 -38.76
N SER A 81 -18.19 23.31 -38.10
CA SER A 81 -17.92 24.72 -38.45
C SER A 81 -16.45 25.09 -38.20
N VAL A 82 -15.89 24.71 -37.04
CA VAL A 82 -14.48 24.95 -36.68
C VAL A 82 -13.51 24.21 -37.63
N LYS A 83 -13.89 23.02 -38.11
CA LYS A 83 -13.14 22.29 -39.15
C LYS A 83 -13.25 22.93 -40.53
N GLN A 84 -14.45 23.35 -40.95
CA GLN A 84 -14.63 24.06 -42.22
C GLN A 84 -13.84 25.37 -42.24
N GLN A 85 -13.82 26.06 -41.10
CA GLN A 85 -12.99 27.23 -40.86
C GLN A 85 -11.54 26.88 -40.59
N GLY A 86 -11.14 25.60 -40.62
CA GLY A 86 -9.81 25.04 -40.34
C GLY A 86 -9.08 25.68 -39.16
N TRP A 87 -9.81 26.03 -38.09
CA TRP A 87 -9.23 26.39 -36.79
C TRP A 87 -8.76 25.12 -36.04
N VAL A 88 -9.26 23.96 -36.45
CA VAL A 88 -8.85 22.63 -35.99
C VAL A 88 -8.44 21.82 -37.21
N SER A 89 -7.22 21.29 -37.20
CA SER A 89 -6.70 20.38 -38.22
C SER A 89 -6.78 18.92 -37.78
N ASP A 90 -6.55 17.99 -38.70
CA ASP A 90 -6.50 16.55 -38.38
C ASP A 90 -5.34 16.24 -37.42
N GLU A 91 -4.23 16.98 -37.50
CA GLU A 91 -3.11 16.86 -36.56
C GLU A 91 -3.51 17.30 -35.14
N TYR A 92 -4.38 18.30 -35.01
CA TYR A 92 -4.91 18.70 -33.70
C TYR A 92 -5.80 17.60 -33.10
N GLU A 93 -6.62 16.93 -33.90
CA GLU A 93 -7.42 15.78 -33.42
C GLU A 93 -6.55 14.59 -33.03
N HIS A 94 -5.49 14.32 -33.79
CA HIS A 94 -4.51 13.31 -33.44
C HIS A 94 -3.81 13.65 -32.11
N LEU A 95 -3.43 14.93 -31.93
CA LEU A 95 -2.86 15.41 -30.68
C LEU A 95 -3.87 15.31 -29.51
N TRP A 96 -5.15 15.59 -29.76
CA TRP A 96 -6.21 15.49 -28.76
C TRP A 96 -6.32 14.10 -28.14
N ARG A 97 -6.23 13.06 -28.99
CA ARG A 97 -6.29 11.65 -28.61
C ARG A 97 -5.05 11.14 -27.87
N ARG A 98 -3.95 11.90 -27.86
CA ARG A 98 -2.69 11.50 -27.25
C ARG A 98 -2.62 11.94 -25.78
N ASP A 99 -2.48 10.99 -24.87
CA ASP A 99 -2.36 11.28 -23.43
C ASP A 99 -1.01 11.90 -23.04
N GLY A 100 0.04 11.63 -23.82
CA GLY A 100 1.40 12.11 -23.55
C GLY A 100 1.60 13.61 -23.75
N GLY A 101 0.58 14.33 -24.25
CA GLY A 101 0.74 15.70 -24.72
C GLY A 101 1.63 15.80 -25.95
N GLY A 102 1.90 17.02 -26.38
CA GLY A 102 2.76 17.33 -27.52
C GLY A 102 2.50 18.70 -28.09
N SER A 103 3.34 19.11 -29.03
CA SER A 103 3.16 20.36 -29.77
C SER A 103 3.61 20.21 -31.21
N ALA A 104 3.14 21.09 -32.08
CA ALA A 104 3.53 21.13 -33.48
C ALA A 104 3.46 22.55 -34.03
N CYS A 105 4.42 22.88 -34.89
CA CYS A 105 4.37 24.03 -35.77
C CYS A 105 4.22 23.52 -37.20
N ILE A 106 3.18 23.97 -37.90
CA ILE A 106 2.83 23.51 -39.25
C ILE A 106 2.67 24.73 -40.15
N THR A 107 3.42 24.77 -41.24
CA THR A 107 3.28 25.78 -42.29
C THR A 107 2.75 25.09 -43.54
N LEU A 108 1.49 25.36 -43.92
CA LEU A 108 0.85 24.72 -45.08
C LEU A 108 0.15 25.79 -45.93
N HIS A 109 0.45 25.85 -47.23
CA HIS A 109 -0.14 26.82 -48.17
C HIS A 109 -0.07 28.29 -47.72
N GLY A 110 1.00 28.67 -47.02
CA GLY A 110 1.17 30.04 -46.50
C GLY A 110 0.36 30.35 -45.23
N ILE A 111 -0.25 29.33 -44.61
CA ILE A 111 -0.91 29.43 -43.31
C ILE A 111 0.04 28.86 -42.25
N LEU A 112 0.31 29.65 -41.23
CA LEU A 112 1.12 29.23 -40.09
C LEU A 112 0.22 28.79 -38.94
N SER A 113 0.30 27.53 -38.55
CA SER A 113 -0.49 26.95 -37.48
C SER A 113 0.40 26.46 -36.34
N PHE A 114 -0.06 26.68 -35.12
CA PHE A 114 0.62 26.24 -33.91
C PHE A 114 -0.35 25.46 -33.01
N LEU A 115 0.05 24.24 -32.68
CA LEU A 115 -0.75 23.30 -31.91
C LEU A 115 0.00 22.94 -30.62
N LEU A 116 -0.69 22.87 -29.50
CA LEU A 116 -0.16 22.25 -28.29
C LEU A 116 -1.24 21.53 -27.49
N GLN A 117 -0.81 20.57 -26.68
CA GLN A 117 -1.59 19.94 -25.63
C GLN A 117 -0.66 19.52 -24.51
N THR A 118 -0.95 19.95 -23.29
CA THR A 118 -0.23 19.45 -22.10
C THR A 118 -0.59 17.99 -21.83
N PRO A 119 0.30 17.20 -21.20
CA PRO A 119 0.02 15.81 -20.84
C PRO A 119 -1.26 15.63 -20.01
N ARG A 120 -2.00 14.54 -20.25
CA ARG A 120 -3.17 14.13 -19.45
C ARG A 120 -2.72 13.23 -18.29
N ASP A 121 -2.28 13.85 -17.21
CA ASP A 121 -1.74 13.18 -16.02
C ASP A 121 -2.52 13.50 -14.73
N GLY A 122 -3.70 14.11 -14.86
CA GLY A 122 -4.56 14.50 -13.74
C GLY A 122 -4.14 15.80 -13.04
N ARG A 123 -3.22 16.58 -13.63
CA ARG A 123 -2.78 17.90 -13.13
C ARG A 123 -3.36 19.04 -13.98
N SER A 124 -2.64 20.14 -14.14
CA SER A 124 -3.07 21.25 -14.99
C SER A 124 -3.16 20.82 -16.46
N PHE A 125 -4.19 21.25 -17.17
CA PHE A 125 -4.42 20.90 -18.58
C PHE A 125 -4.78 22.11 -19.44
N CYS A 126 -4.11 22.23 -20.59
CA CYS A 126 -4.56 23.06 -21.70
C CYS A 126 -4.27 22.40 -23.06
N SER A 127 -5.09 22.76 -24.04
CA SER A 127 -4.95 22.40 -25.44
C SER A 127 -5.26 23.61 -26.30
N LEU A 128 -4.44 23.86 -27.30
CA LEU A 128 -4.49 25.07 -28.10
C LEU A 128 -4.24 24.73 -29.57
N SER A 129 -5.08 25.29 -30.43
CA SER A 129 -4.87 25.37 -31.87
C SER A 129 -4.93 26.84 -32.26
N LEU A 130 -3.82 27.36 -32.76
CA LEU A 130 -3.70 28.72 -33.31
C LEU A 130 -3.46 28.62 -34.80
N VAL A 131 -4.15 29.45 -35.57
CA VAL A 131 -4.02 29.51 -37.02
C VAL A 131 -3.89 30.97 -37.45
N ASN A 132 -2.78 31.27 -38.11
CA ASN A 132 -2.45 32.56 -38.66
C ASN A 132 -2.56 32.51 -40.19
N ARG A 133 -3.67 33.04 -40.73
CA ARG A 133 -4.06 32.89 -42.14
C ARG A 133 -3.76 34.10 -42.99
N GLU A 134 -3.87 35.30 -42.43
CA GLU A 134 -3.88 36.56 -43.19
C GLU A 134 -3.35 37.73 -42.35
N ARG A 135 -3.15 38.89 -42.99
CA ARG A 135 -2.82 40.15 -42.30
C ARG A 135 -3.86 40.57 -41.26
N THR A 136 -5.11 40.14 -41.39
CA THR A 136 -6.27 40.77 -40.74
C THR A 136 -6.77 40.02 -39.50
N HIS A 137 -6.49 38.73 -39.36
CA HIS A 137 -7.01 37.95 -38.22
C HIS A 137 -6.18 36.73 -37.85
N ILE A 138 -6.18 36.41 -36.56
CA ILE A 138 -5.64 35.18 -35.99
C ILE A 138 -6.76 34.48 -35.25
N GLY A 139 -7.01 33.22 -35.61
CA GLY A 139 -8.12 32.41 -35.12
C GLY A 139 -7.65 31.16 -34.41
N GLY A 140 -8.47 30.58 -33.54
CA GLY A 140 -8.10 29.34 -32.88
C GLY A 140 -9.11 28.79 -31.88
N LEU A 141 -8.80 27.59 -31.40
CA LEU A 141 -9.49 26.91 -30.31
C LEU A 141 -8.54 26.79 -29.13
N TYR A 142 -9.01 27.20 -27.95
CA TYR A 142 -8.29 27.08 -26.69
C TYR A 142 -9.16 26.38 -25.66
N VAL A 143 -8.72 25.24 -25.17
CA VAL A 143 -9.41 24.46 -24.15
C VAL A 143 -8.50 24.35 -22.94
N ALA A 144 -8.90 24.95 -21.83
CA ALA A 144 -8.04 25.07 -20.66
C ALA A 144 -8.84 24.92 -19.36
N ASP A 145 -8.16 24.45 -18.32
CA ASP A 145 -8.67 24.52 -16.96
C ASP A 145 -8.44 25.91 -16.35
N ASP A 146 -8.81 26.09 -15.08
CA ASP A 146 -8.66 27.37 -14.39
C ASP A 146 -7.20 27.78 -14.20
N THR A 147 -6.26 26.82 -14.21
CA THR A 147 -4.82 27.09 -14.06
C THR A 147 -4.27 27.76 -15.30
N TYR A 148 -4.75 27.34 -16.47
CA TYR A 148 -4.44 27.93 -17.78
C TYR A 148 -5.54 28.88 -18.28
N SER A 149 -6.31 29.51 -17.39
CA SER A 149 -7.28 30.51 -17.82
C SER A 149 -6.61 31.68 -18.57
N LEU A 150 -7.27 32.21 -19.61
CA LEU A 150 -6.73 33.33 -20.39
C LEU A 150 -6.37 34.54 -19.53
N ASP A 151 -7.13 34.77 -18.46
CA ASP A 151 -6.87 35.83 -17.50
C ASP A 151 -5.50 35.65 -16.82
N ARG A 152 -5.18 34.44 -16.34
CA ARG A 152 -3.87 34.14 -15.75
C ARG A 152 -2.73 34.24 -16.76
N MET A 153 -2.97 33.85 -18.00
CA MET A 153 -1.93 33.82 -19.02
C MET A 153 -1.64 35.22 -19.61
N LEU A 154 -2.67 36.05 -19.79
CA LEU A 154 -2.55 37.29 -20.57
C LEU A 154 -2.80 38.57 -19.78
N ALA A 155 -3.45 38.55 -18.61
CA ALA A 155 -3.79 39.79 -17.92
C ALA A 155 -2.55 40.67 -17.65
N ASN A 156 -2.65 41.95 -17.99
CA ASN A 156 -1.58 42.96 -17.87
C ASN A 156 -0.28 42.67 -18.66
N GLN A 157 -0.23 41.61 -19.46
CA GLN A 157 0.96 41.29 -20.24
C GLN A 157 1.18 42.34 -21.34
N PRO A 158 2.43 42.77 -21.58
CA PRO A 158 2.76 43.63 -22.70
C PRO A 158 2.73 42.87 -24.02
N TYR A 159 2.13 43.48 -25.04
CA TYR A 159 2.23 43.02 -26.42
C TYR A 159 3.36 43.77 -27.13
N HIS A 160 4.32 43.00 -27.66
CA HIS A 160 5.59 43.52 -28.16
C HIS A 160 5.69 43.58 -29.69
N ASN A 161 4.87 42.81 -30.43
CA ASN A 161 4.84 42.88 -31.89
C ASN A 161 4.07 44.13 -32.35
N ARG A 162 4.74 45.29 -32.37
CA ARG A 162 4.17 46.58 -32.74
C ARG A 162 4.47 47.00 -34.17
N HIS A 163 5.04 46.10 -34.98
CA HIS A 163 5.50 46.44 -36.33
C HIS A 163 4.30 46.77 -37.25
N PRO A 164 4.24 47.93 -37.90
CA PRO A 164 3.02 48.38 -38.61
C PRO A 164 2.73 47.59 -39.89
N LYS A 165 3.77 47.06 -40.56
CA LYS A 165 3.62 46.36 -41.85
C LYS A 165 3.51 44.84 -41.75
N VAL A 166 3.90 44.26 -40.61
CA VAL A 166 3.95 42.80 -40.43
C VAL A 166 2.62 42.36 -39.82
N PRO A 167 2.00 41.25 -40.28
CA PRO A 167 0.82 40.70 -39.62
C PRO A 167 1.05 40.53 -38.12
N ARG A 168 -0.01 40.57 -37.32
CA ARG A 168 0.16 40.21 -35.92
C ARG A 168 0.40 38.72 -35.77
N ASP A 169 1.02 38.35 -34.66
CA ASP A 169 1.09 36.98 -34.18
C ASP A 169 0.51 36.91 -32.76
N PHE A 170 0.02 35.73 -32.37
CA PHE A 170 -0.44 35.47 -31.01
C PHE A 170 0.51 34.54 -30.25
N GLY A 171 1.81 34.57 -30.59
CA GLY A 171 2.85 33.73 -29.99
C GLY A 171 3.06 33.99 -28.49
N ILE A 172 2.58 35.13 -27.97
CA ILE A 172 2.60 35.42 -26.54
C ILE A 172 1.80 34.40 -25.72
N LEU A 173 0.67 33.89 -26.21
CA LEU A 173 -0.12 32.92 -25.44
C LEU A 173 0.63 31.58 -25.27
N PRO A 174 1.13 30.91 -26.33
CA PRO A 174 2.00 29.75 -26.19
C PRO A 174 3.25 29.99 -25.33
N LEU A 175 3.86 31.17 -25.42
CA LEU A 175 5.00 31.51 -24.57
C LEU A 175 4.61 31.55 -23.10
N MET A 176 3.49 32.19 -22.76
CA MET A 176 3.00 32.25 -21.37
C MET A 176 2.60 30.88 -20.83
N ILE A 177 2.04 30.02 -21.69
CA ILE A 177 1.78 28.61 -21.35
C ILE A 177 3.09 27.87 -21.03
N LEU A 178 4.13 28.04 -21.85
CA LEU A 178 5.44 27.44 -21.63
C LEU A 178 6.04 27.92 -20.30
N VAL A 179 6.08 29.23 -20.05
CA VAL A 179 6.60 29.81 -18.80
C VAL A 179 5.87 29.23 -17.59
N HIS A 180 4.53 29.23 -17.62
CA HIS A 180 3.73 28.70 -16.53
C HIS A 180 3.96 27.20 -16.30
N HIS A 181 4.05 26.41 -17.38
CA HIS A 181 4.27 24.96 -17.28
C HIS A 181 5.64 24.64 -16.71
N VAL A 182 6.69 25.34 -17.14
CA VAL A 182 8.06 25.19 -16.61
C VAL A 182 8.10 25.53 -15.12
N ASP A 183 7.47 26.63 -14.70
CA ASP A 183 7.41 27.02 -13.29
C ASP A 183 6.67 25.98 -12.43
N GLU A 184 5.55 25.45 -12.95
CA GLU A 184 4.78 24.42 -12.27
C GLU A 184 5.58 23.13 -12.12
N THR A 185 6.19 22.63 -13.20
CA THR A 185 7.00 21.40 -13.18
C THR A 185 8.20 21.57 -12.26
N LEU A 186 8.90 22.71 -12.31
CA LEU A 186 10.03 23.00 -11.41
C LEU A 186 9.61 22.92 -9.94
N SER A 187 8.49 23.56 -9.57
CA SER A 187 7.96 23.53 -8.20
C SER A 187 7.64 22.09 -7.76
N GLN A 188 7.07 21.28 -8.65
CA GLN A 188 6.73 19.89 -8.38
C GLN A 188 7.96 18.98 -8.26
N VAL A 189 8.98 19.19 -9.09
CA VAL A 189 10.26 18.48 -9.03
C VAL A 189 10.99 18.78 -7.73
N GLN A 190 11.01 20.05 -7.31
CA GLN A 190 11.58 20.44 -6.03
C GLN A 190 10.85 19.77 -4.86
N LYS A 191 9.52 19.73 -4.90
CA LYS A 191 8.72 19.02 -3.90
C LYS A 191 9.03 17.52 -3.87
N LEU A 192 9.03 16.85 -5.02
CA LEU A 192 9.35 15.43 -5.11
C LEU A 192 10.77 15.13 -4.63
N SER A 193 11.74 15.97 -4.98
CA SER A 193 13.13 15.83 -4.53
C SER A 193 13.26 15.96 -3.01
N ARG A 194 12.54 16.90 -2.38
CA ARG A 194 12.48 17.04 -0.92
C ARG A 194 11.85 15.81 -0.27
N ASP A 195 10.74 15.32 -0.82
CA ASP A 195 10.06 14.13 -0.31
C ASP A 195 10.98 12.91 -0.38
N ILE A 196 11.63 12.66 -1.53
CA ILE A 196 12.61 11.57 -1.71
C ILE A 196 13.80 11.71 -0.76
N THR A 197 14.26 12.92 -0.49
CA THR A 197 15.35 13.17 0.46
C THR A 197 14.93 12.86 1.89
N SER A 198 13.70 13.21 2.26
CA SER A 198 13.15 12.90 3.58
C SER A 198 13.00 11.39 3.78
N THR A 199 12.55 10.65 2.76
CA THR A 199 12.43 9.19 2.83
C THR A 199 13.79 8.52 2.86
N GLU A 200 14.76 9.04 2.09
CA GLU A 200 16.14 8.55 2.10
C GLU A 200 16.77 8.68 3.49
N LYS A 201 16.63 9.83 4.14
CA LYS A 201 17.12 10.06 5.50
C LYS A 201 16.47 9.10 6.50
N ARG A 202 15.14 8.95 6.45
CA ARG A 202 14.39 8.06 7.33
C ARG A 202 14.83 6.59 7.17
N ILE A 203 15.00 6.13 5.94
CA ILE A 203 15.48 4.76 5.65
C ILE A 203 16.92 4.57 6.14
N ALA A 204 17.78 5.58 5.98
CA ALA A 204 19.16 5.54 6.46
C ALA A 204 19.24 5.47 8.00
N GLU A 205 18.30 6.09 8.72
CA GLU A 205 18.16 6.03 10.18
C GLU A 205 17.55 4.70 10.67
N GLY A 206 17.13 3.81 9.75
CA GLY A 206 16.53 2.51 10.07
C GLY A 206 15.04 2.55 10.42
N GLU A 207 14.39 3.71 10.26
CA GLU A 207 12.96 3.90 10.48
C GLU A 207 12.12 3.42 9.29
N ILE A 208 12.13 2.10 9.06
CA ILE A 208 11.43 1.49 7.91
C ILE A 208 10.05 0.98 8.31
N ARG A 209 9.02 1.48 7.62
CA ARG A 209 7.61 1.08 7.78
C ARG A 209 7.26 -0.02 6.79
N LEU A 210 7.32 -1.26 7.27
CA LEU A 210 6.99 -2.47 6.49
C LEU A 210 5.51 -2.86 6.57
N GLU A 211 4.77 -2.34 7.56
CA GLU A 211 3.33 -2.58 7.71
C GLU A 211 2.58 -2.15 6.43
N ASP A 212 1.72 -3.03 5.91
CA ASP A 212 0.95 -2.85 4.68
C ASP A 212 1.75 -2.43 3.44
N ASN A 213 3.03 -2.81 3.35
CA ASN A 213 3.96 -2.36 2.32
C ASN A 213 4.10 -0.83 2.26
N GLY A 214 4.01 -0.14 3.40
CA GLY A 214 3.98 1.33 3.49
C GLY A 214 5.09 2.02 2.71
N ASP A 215 6.35 1.70 2.99
CA ASP A 215 7.49 2.33 2.30
C ASP A 215 7.60 1.91 0.83
N TYR A 216 7.22 0.69 0.46
CA TYR A 216 7.17 0.27 -0.95
C TYR A 216 6.09 1.02 -1.73
N LYS A 217 4.90 1.22 -1.16
CA LYS A 217 3.83 2.04 -1.75
C LYS A 217 4.29 3.48 -1.91
N LEU A 218 5.01 4.02 -0.93
CA LEU A 218 5.57 5.37 -0.97
C LEU A 218 6.62 5.51 -2.08
N LEU A 219 7.57 4.58 -2.19
CA LEU A 219 8.56 4.56 -3.27
C LEU A 219 7.90 4.41 -4.65
N ASN A 220 6.87 3.56 -4.77
CA ASN A 220 6.12 3.43 -6.01
C ASN A 220 5.41 4.74 -6.37
N ARG A 221 4.83 5.43 -5.39
CA ARG A 221 4.25 6.77 -5.60
C ARG A 221 5.30 7.77 -6.08
N HIS A 222 6.49 7.80 -5.47
CA HIS A 222 7.59 8.66 -5.95
C HIS A 222 8.02 8.32 -7.37
N ASN A 223 8.06 7.04 -7.74
CA ASN A 223 8.38 6.60 -9.09
C ASN A 223 7.29 7.02 -10.11
N LEU A 224 6.01 6.89 -9.76
CA LEU A 224 4.91 7.33 -10.61
C LEU A 224 4.94 8.85 -10.82
N GLU A 225 5.17 9.62 -9.75
CA GLU A 225 5.32 11.08 -9.85
C GLU A 225 6.54 11.49 -10.66
N HIS A 226 7.67 10.78 -10.52
CA HIS A 226 8.86 10.99 -11.36
C HIS A 226 8.53 10.80 -12.85
N ILE A 227 7.85 9.72 -13.22
CA ILE A 227 7.48 9.44 -14.62
C ILE A 227 6.55 10.52 -15.17
N ARG A 228 5.59 11.01 -14.37
CA ARG A 228 4.69 12.11 -14.77
C ARG A 228 5.46 13.40 -15.03
N LEU A 229 6.33 13.79 -14.11
CA LEU A 229 7.17 14.99 -14.24
C LEU A 229 8.16 14.88 -15.40
N GLN A 230 8.68 13.68 -15.66
CA GLN A 230 9.54 13.44 -16.82
C GLN A 230 8.77 13.66 -18.14
N ARG A 231 7.50 13.23 -18.23
CA ARG A 231 6.67 13.50 -19.40
C ARG A 231 6.41 15.00 -19.59
N ARG A 232 6.10 15.72 -18.51
CA ARG A 232 5.91 17.18 -18.53
C ARG A 232 7.18 17.92 -18.96
N SER A 233 8.33 17.58 -18.39
CA SER A 233 9.63 18.15 -18.78
C SER A 233 9.98 17.85 -20.24
N ASN A 234 9.71 16.65 -20.74
CA ASN A 234 9.92 16.34 -22.16
C ASN A 234 8.99 17.17 -23.06
N PHE A 235 7.72 17.36 -22.65
CA PHE A 235 6.77 18.21 -23.35
C PHE A 235 7.24 19.68 -23.39
N GLU A 236 7.81 20.21 -22.31
CA GLU A 236 8.35 21.59 -22.29
C GLU A 236 9.44 21.81 -23.33
N ILE A 237 10.38 20.86 -23.43
CA ILE A 237 11.47 20.92 -24.41
C ILE A 237 10.91 20.86 -25.82
N GLU A 238 9.95 19.95 -26.08
CA GLU A 238 9.26 19.84 -27.36
C GLU A 238 8.50 21.14 -27.70
N LEU A 239 7.75 21.68 -26.73
CA LEU A 239 6.98 22.91 -26.86
C LEU A 239 7.88 24.11 -27.18
N ALA A 240 8.97 24.27 -26.43
CA ALA A 240 9.90 25.35 -26.65
C ALA A 240 10.60 25.24 -28.01
N ALA A 241 11.00 24.04 -28.43
CA ALA A 241 11.60 23.81 -29.74
C ALA A 241 10.62 24.13 -30.88
N ASN A 242 9.35 23.72 -30.76
CA ASN A 242 8.34 24.03 -31.76
C ASN A 242 7.94 25.51 -31.74
N LEU A 243 8.01 26.18 -30.58
CA LEU A 243 7.74 27.61 -30.48
C LEU A 243 8.86 28.45 -31.12
N LEU A 244 10.13 28.02 -30.98
CA LEU A 244 11.24 28.59 -31.74
C LEU A 244 11.01 28.43 -33.25
N ARG A 245 10.66 27.22 -33.70
CA ARG A 245 10.30 26.97 -35.11
C ARG A 245 9.16 27.87 -35.56
N TYR A 246 8.12 28.05 -34.74
CA TYR A 246 7.00 28.93 -35.06
C TYR A 246 7.46 30.38 -35.29
N ILE A 247 8.34 30.89 -34.44
CA ILE A 247 8.87 32.26 -34.57
C ILE A 247 9.78 32.39 -35.79
N GLU A 248 10.62 31.39 -36.05
CA GLU A 248 11.49 31.34 -37.24
C GLU A 248 10.67 31.31 -38.54
N GLU A 249 9.65 30.46 -38.60
CA GLU A 249 8.72 30.35 -39.73
C GLU A 249 7.93 31.64 -39.93
N TYR A 250 7.44 32.23 -38.83
CA TYR A 250 6.77 33.52 -38.84
C TYR A 250 7.68 34.63 -39.36
N HIS A 251 8.93 34.68 -38.91
CA HIS A 251 9.91 35.64 -39.41
C HIS A 251 10.23 35.41 -40.89
N ARG A 252 10.38 34.15 -41.33
CA ARG A 252 10.65 33.77 -42.72
C ARG A 252 9.52 34.17 -43.66
N MET A 253 8.27 33.94 -43.26
CA MET A 253 7.09 34.28 -44.07
C MET A 253 6.99 35.78 -44.35
N TRP A 254 7.42 36.61 -43.39
CA TRP A 254 7.25 38.06 -43.46
C TRP A 254 8.57 38.83 -43.54
N THR A 255 9.68 38.17 -43.88
CA THR A 255 11.04 38.78 -43.91
C THR A 255 11.07 40.09 -44.70
N VAL A 256 10.38 40.14 -45.83
CA VAL A 256 10.31 41.33 -46.71
C VAL A 256 9.64 42.54 -46.04
N LEU A 257 8.79 42.32 -45.04
CA LEU A 257 8.02 43.37 -44.37
C LEU A 257 8.74 43.96 -43.14
N TRP A 258 9.84 43.35 -42.69
CA TRP A 258 10.63 43.78 -41.54
C TRP A 258 11.63 44.90 -41.93
N GLU A 259 11.12 46.10 -42.23
CA GLU A 259 11.93 47.30 -42.42
C GLU A 259 12.01 48.07 -41.09
N GLY A 260 13.11 47.94 -40.34
CA GLY A 260 13.31 48.71 -39.09
C GLY A 260 13.67 47.91 -37.83
N GLY A 261 13.93 46.61 -37.94
CA GLY A 261 14.53 45.78 -36.89
C GLY A 261 13.67 44.59 -36.44
N THR A 262 14.34 43.55 -35.96
CA THR A 262 13.77 42.26 -35.53
C THR A 262 13.71 42.11 -34.01
N SER A 263 13.71 43.21 -33.25
CA SER A 263 13.82 43.18 -31.78
C SER A 263 12.78 42.29 -31.10
N TYR A 264 11.53 42.32 -31.56
CA TYR A 264 10.49 41.41 -31.05
C TYR A 264 10.85 39.93 -31.21
N ILE A 265 11.38 39.56 -32.37
CA ILE A 265 11.74 38.18 -32.70
C ILE A 265 12.91 37.73 -31.82
N GLU A 266 13.93 38.58 -31.65
CA GLU A 266 15.06 38.30 -30.77
C GLU A 266 14.64 38.21 -29.30
N ASP A 267 13.80 39.14 -28.82
CA ASP A 267 13.28 39.12 -27.44
C ASP A 267 12.48 37.85 -27.15
N MET A 268 11.61 37.42 -28.08
CA MET A 268 10.84 36.19 -27.96
C MET A 268 11.76 34.96 -27.97
N ARG A 269 12.74 34.95 -28.88
CA ARG A 269 13.72 33.87 -28.97
C ARG A 269 14.53 33.75 -27.69
N GLU A 270 15.05 34.85 -27.16
CA GLU A 270 15.80 34.87 -25.90
C GLU A 270 14.96 34.33 -24.73
N LYS A 271 13.70 34.76 -24.62
CA LYS A 271 12.76 34.26 -23.59
C LYS A 271 12.53 32.75 -23.72
N ILE A 272 12.36 32.24 -24.93
CA ILE A 272 12.15 30.80 -25.14
C ILE A 272 13.42 30.01 -24.84
N GLU A 273 14.57 30.47 -25.32
CA GLU A 273 15.86 29.86 -25.01
C GLU A 273 16.13 29.86 -23.49
N GLN A 274 15.70 30.90 -22.78
CA GLN A 274 15.74 30.92 -21.31
C GLN A 274 14.87 29.82 -20.71
N GLN A 275 13.64 29.62 -21.19
CA GLN A 275 12.77 28.53 -20.73
C GLN A 275 13.34 27.14 -21.07
N ILE A 276 14.01 26.97 -22.22
CA ILE A 276 14.72 25.72 -22.57
C ILE A 276 15.81 25.43 -21.53
N ARG A 277 16.60 26.44 -21.14
CA ARG A 277 17.65 26.27 -20.13
C ARG A 277 17.08 25.84 -18.78
N TYR A 278 15.96 26.42 -18.36
CA TYR A 278 15.28 26.02 -17.12
C TYR A 278 14.73 24.59 -17.20
N SER A 279 14.07 24.22 -18.29
CA SER A 279 13.54 22.86 -18.48
C SER A 279 14.66 21.81 -18.55
N GLN A 280 15.79 22.11 -19.19
CA GLN A 280 16.97 21.24 -19.20
C GLN A 280 17.58 21.06 -17.81
N GLN A 281 17.53 22.07 -16.95
CA GLN A 281 17.96 21.94 -15.56
C GLN A 281 17.03 20.99 -14.79
N VAL A 282 15.71 21.15 -14.97
CA VAL A 282 14.70 20.24 -14.41
C VAL A 282 14.92 18.80 -14.87
N GLN A 283 15.23 18.61 -16.15
CA GLN A 283 15.49 17.28 -16.72
C GLN A 283 16.69 16.60 -16.04
N ARG A 284 17.78 17.33 -15.81
CA ARG A 284 18.97 16.81 -15.10
C ARG A 284 18.63 16.41 -13.66
N ASP A 285 17.82 17.20 -12.96
CA ASP A 285 17.38 16.86 -11.61
C ASP A 285 16.52 15.57 -11.61
N LEU A 286 15.64 15.42 -12.60
CA LEU A 286 14.79 14.24 -12.78
C LEU A 286 15.59 12.98 -13.14
N GLU A 287 16.69 13.08 -13.89
CA GLU A 287 17.55 11.94 -14.26
C GLU A 287 18.20 11.25 -13.05
N MET A 288 18.39 11.99 -11.95
CA MET A 288 19.00 11.45 -10.73
C MET A 288 18.01 10.70 -9.84
N LEU A 289 16.71 11.01 -9.92
CA LEU A 289 15.70 10.46 -9.01
C LEU A 289 15.52 8.93 -9.12
N PRO A 290 15.50 8.29 -10.31
CA PRO A 290 15.36 6.84 -10.42
C PRO A 290 16.47 6.08 -9.71
N ARG A 291 17.71 6.58 -9.78
CA ARG A 291 18.85 5.98 -9.07
C ARG A 291 18.67 6.07 -7.56
N ARG A 292 18.20 7.21 -7.06
CA ARG A 292 17.92 7.41 -5.63
C ARG A 292 16.80 6.48 -5.14
N ILE A 293 15.69 6.40 -5.87
CA ILE A 293 14.57 5.50 -5.56
C ILE A 293 15.02 4.04 -5.55
N LYS A 294 15.83 3.62 -6.54
CA LYS A 294 16.39 2.26 -6.60
C LYS A 294 17.32 1.97 -5.42
N ASN A 295 18.16 2.91 -5.03
CA ASN A 295 19.04 2.76 -3.87
C ASN A 295 18.23 2.61 -2.58
N GLN A 296 17.16 3.40 -2.41
CA GLN A 296 16.24 3.27 -1.27
C GLN A 296 15.56 1.90 -1.24
N SER A 297 15.06 1.42 -2.39
CA SER A 297 14.48 0.08 -2.49
C SER A 297 15.49 -1.01 -2.08
N LYS A 298 16.76 -0.87 -2.48
CA LYS A 298 17.82 -1.82 -2.10
C LYS A 298 18.12 -1.76 -0.60
N ALA A 299 18.12 -0.56 0.00
CA ALA A 299 18.31 -0.40 1.44
C ALA A 299 17.18 -1.07 2.23
N ILE A 300 15.92 -0.90 1.82
CA ILE A 300 14.76 -1.60 2.42
C ILE A 300 14.93 -3.12 2.33
N SER A 301 15.28 -3.65 1.15
CA SER A 301 15.49 -5.09 0.99
C SER A 301 16.62 -5.62 1.87
N ASN A 302 17.74 -4.90 1.99
CA ASN A 302 18.83 -5.28 2.88
C ASN A 302 18.41 -5.27 4.35
N PHE A 303 17.60 -4.30 4.76
CA PHE A 303 17.06 -4.23 6.12
C PHE A 303 16.15 -5.42 6.44
N ILE A 304 15.28 -5.82 5.51
CA ILE A 304 14.43 -7.01 5.64
C ILE A 304 15.30 -8.26 5.83
N ILE A 305 16.30 -8.45 4.96
CA ILE A 305 17.23 -9.59 5.05
C ILE A 305 17.94 -9.62 6.41
N GLN A 306 18.41 -8.47 6.91
CA GLN A 306 19.05 -8.38 8.23
C GLN A 306 18.08 -8.74 9.36
N ARG A 307 16.83 -8.27 9.29
CA ARG A 307 15.78 -8.58 10.26
C ARG A 307 15.44 -10.08 10.26
N ASP A 308 15.29 -10.67 9.09
CA ASP A 308 15.00 -12.10 8.93
C ASP A 308 16.16 -12.96 9.43
N ASN A 309 17.40 -12.59 9.14
CA ASN A 309 18.57 -13.27 9.68
C ASN A 309 18.61 -13.21 11.22
N LYS A 310 18.29 -12.05 11.82
CA LYS A 310 18.21 -11.92 13.28
C LYS A 310 17.09 -12.78 13.87
N LEU A 311 15.92 -12.81 13.26
CA LEU A 311 14.80 -13.66 13.68
C LEU A 311 15.15 -15.15 13.55
N ASN A 312 15.80 -15.55 12.46
CA ASN A 312 16.24 -16.94 12.27
C ASN A 312 17.26 -17.38 13.32
N ILE A 313 18.20 -16.51 13.71
CA ILE A 313 19.14 -16.79 14.81
C ILE A 313 18.38 -16.94 16.13
N GLN A 314 17.46 -16.03 16.45
CA GLN A 314 16.65 -16.11 17.67
C GLN A 314 15.77 -17.36 17.70
N LEU A 315 15.19 -17.73 16.56
CA LEU A 315 14.41 -18.96 16.42
C LEU A 315 15.30 -20.20 16.64
N ALA A 316 16.51 -20.22 16.07
CA ALA A 316 17.47 -21.29 16.27
C ALA A 316 17.90 -21.41 17.75
N GLU A 317 18.13 -20.28 18.44
CA GLU A 317 18.43 -20.27 19.88
C GLU A 317 17.25 -20.79 20.72
N SER A 318 16.03 -20.37 20.40
CA SER A 318 14.82 -20.86 21.07
C SER A 318 14.64 -22.37 20.85
N ASN A 319 14.82 -22.84 19.61
CA ASN A 319 14.73 -24.27 19.28
C ASN A 319 15.81 -25.08 20.02
N LYS A 320 17.02 -24.53 20.16
CA LYS A 320 18.09 -25.17 20.95
C LYS A 320 17.67 -25.32 22.42
N ARG A 321 17.10 -24.28 23.04
CA ARG A 321 16.61 -24.34 24.42
C ARG A 321 15.50 -25.38 24.59
N ILE A 322 14.52 -25.37 23.69
CA ILE A 322 13.43 -26.36 23.69
C ILE A 322 13.97 -27.78 23.55
N ALA A 323 14.96 -28.00 22.68
CA ALA A 323 15.59 -29.31 22.53
C ALA A 323 16.37 -29.74 23.79
N GLU A 324 17.05 -28.82 24.47
CA GLU A 324 17.74 -29.10 25.73
C GLU A 324 16.76 -29.43 26.87
N GLU A 325 15.65 -28.70 26.97
CA GLU A 325 14.58 -28.97 27.94
C GLU A 325 13.91 -30.31 27.66
N SER A 326 13.53 -30.58 26.41
CA SER A 326 12.98 -31.89 26.02
C SER A 326 13.93 -33.04 26.33
N ARG A 327 15.25 -32.85 26.16
CA ARG A 327 16.25 -33.85 26.55
C ARG A 327 16.26 -34.08 28.07
N ARG A 328 16.14 -33.02 28.88
CA ARG A 328 16.06 -33.16 30.35
C ARG A 328 14.78 -33.85 30.78
N ASP A 329 13.64 -33.50 30.20
CA ASP A 329 12.37 -34.16 30.49
C ASP A 329 12.42 -35.65 30.14
N ASN A 330 13.06 -36.01 29.03
CA ASN A 330 13.27 -37.41 28.67
C ASN A 330 14.14 -38.15 29.70
N LEU A 331 15.19 -37.50 30.23
CA LEU A 331 16.02 -38.08 31.29
C LEU A 331 15.23 -38.22 32.60
N LEU A 332 14.47 -37.22 33.00
CA LEU A 332 13.61 -37.26 34.19
C LEU A 332 12.53 -38.35 34.06
N ASN A 333 11.93 -38.50 32.89
CA ASN A 333 10.97 -39.57 32.63
C ASN A 333 11.60 -40.96 32.74
N LEU A 334 12.85 -41.12 32.28
CA LEU A 334 13.59 -42.36 32.47
C LEU A 334 13.89 -42.63 33.95
N GLU A 335 14.33 -41.61 34.70
CA GLU A 335 14.57 -41.73 36.15
C GLU A 335 13.28 -42.05 36.92
N MET A 336 12.17 -41.38 36.59
CA MET A 336 10.85 -41.66 37.17
C MET A 336 10.38 -43.08 36.84
N ALA A 337 10.59 -43.56 35.62
CA ALA A 337 10.26 -44.93 35.25
C ALA A 337 11.09 -45.94 36.07
N ALA A 338 12.38 -45.67 36.28
CA ALA A 338 13.25 -46.51 37.10
C ALA A 338 12.81 -46.52 38.58
N ALA A 339 12.49 -45.37 39.15
CA ALA A 339 11.96 -45.27 40.52
C ALA A 339 10.61 -45.98 40.67
N THR A 340 9.72 -45.83 39.68
CA THR A 340 8.42 -46.52 39.66
C THR A 340 8.61 -48.04 39.60
N ALA A 341 9.58 -48.52 38.82
CA ALA A 341 9.92 -49.94 38.76
C ALA A 341 10.42 -50.47 40.11
N GLN A 342 11.27 -49.71 40.82
CA GLN A 342 11.71 -50.07 42.17
C GLN A 342 10.56 -50.11 43.17
N ILE A 343 9.70 -49.08 43.18
CA ILE A 343 8.51 -49.04 44.04
C ILE A 343 7.60 -50.24 43.76
N ALA A 344 7.39 -50.59 42.49
CA ALA A 344 6.58 -51.76 42.13
C ALA A 344 7.21 -53.08 42.62
N GLU A 345 8.54 -53.20 42.59
CA GLU A 345 9.25 -54.36 43.12
C GLU A 345 9.15 -54.46 44.65
N GLU A 346 9.36 -53.36 45.38
CA GLU A 346 9.18 -53.30 46.83
C GLU A 346 7.74 -53.62 47.24
N THR A 347 6.75 -53.07 46.51
CA THR A 347 5.33 -53.36 46.73
C THR A 347 5.00 -54.84 46.48
N ARG A 348 5.66 -55.47 45.50
CA ARG A 348 5.53 -56.91 45.25
C ARG A 348 6.08 -57.74 46.41
N LEU A 349 7.21 -57.35 46.98
CA LEU A 349 7.80 -58.01 48.15
C LEU A 349 6.93 -57.85 49.39
N ASP A 350 6.41 -56.64 49.64
CA ASP A 350 5.50 -56.38 50.75
C ASP A 350 4.20 -57.19 50.61
N SER A 351 3.65 -57.27 49.39
CA SER A 351 2.51 -58.14 49.08
C SER A 351 2.81 -59.62 49.34
N ALA A 352 4.05 -60.08 49.11
CA ALA A 352 4.45 -61.45 49.42
C ALA A 352 4.54 -61.68 50.94
N ALA A 353 5.11 -60.73 51.69
CA ALA A 353 5.18 -60.79 53.15
C ALA A 353 3.79 -60.73 53.80
N MET A 354 2.88 -59.90 53.28
CA MET A 354 1.50 -59.86 53.75
C MET A 354 0.80 -61.21 53.52
N LYS A 355 1.01 -61.84 52.36
CA LYS A 355 0.46 -63.18 52.07
C LYS A 355 0.99 -64.23 53.04
N THR A 356 2.28 -64.21 53.40
CA THR A 356 2.83 -65.18 54.35
C THR A 356 2.29 -64.98 55.77
N ILE A 357 2.14 -63.74 56.23
CA ILE A 357 1.50 -63.43 57.53
C ILE A 357 0.04 -63.88 57.54
N ALA A 358 -0.71 -63.62 56.46
CA ALA A 358 -2.09 -64.05 56.32
C ALA A 358 -2.22 -65.59 56.38
N ILE A 359 -1.32 -66.33 55.71
CA ILE A 359 -1.29 -67.80 55.77
C ILE A 359 -0.97 -68.29 57.18
N LEU A 360 0.02 -67.70 57.86
CA LEU A 360 0.39 -68.05 59.23
C LEU A 360 -0.79 -67.85 60.18
N THR A 361 -1.42 -66.68 60.15
CA THR A 361 -2.58 -66.38 60.99
C THR A 361 -3.73 -67.35 60.72
N LEU A 362 -4.01 -67.67 59.45
CA LEU A 362 -5.04 -68.64 59.07
C LEU A 362 -4.76 -70.06 59.58
N THR A 363 -3.48 -70.44 59.70
CA THR A 363 -3.06 -71.74 60.24
C THR A 363 -3.22 -71.83 61.76
N PHE A 364 -2.82 -70.77 62.47
CA PHE A 364 -2.74 -70.79 63.93
C PHE A 364 -4.02 -70.37 64.64
N LEU A 365 -4.85 -69.52 64.01
CA LEU A 365 -6.06 -68.97 64.63
C LEU A 365 -7.12 -70.03 65.01
N PRO A 366 -7.38 -71.07 64.20
CA PRO A 366 -8.27 -72.17 64.63
C PRO A 366 -7.70 -72.95 65.81
N GLY A 367 -6.36 -73.11 65.87
CA GLY A 367 -5.67 -73.78 66.96
C GLY A 367 -5.72 -73.02 68.27
N THR A 368 -5.49 -71.70 68.23
CA THR A 368 -5.59 -70.84 69.42
C THR A 368 -7.04 -70.71 69.90
N ALA A 369 -8.00 -70.58 68.98
CA ALA A 369 -9.43 -70.57 69.31
C ALA A 369 -9.87 -71.85 70.05
N VAL A 370 -9.23 -72.99 69.78
CA VAL A 370 -9.48 -74.28 70.46
C VAL A 370 -8.65 -74.43 71.76
N ALA A 371 -7.47 -73.80 71.86
CA ALA A 371 -6.49 -74.07 72.91
C ALA A 371 -6.57 -73.19 74.18
N VAL A 372 -7.21 -72.01 74.15
CA VAL A 372 -7.19 -71.10 75.32
C VAL A 372 -7.97 -71.70 76.50
N SER A 373 -7.20 -72.28 77.42
CA SER A 373 -7.59 -72.83 78.72
C SER A 373 -6.66 -72.26 79.78
N THR A 374 -6.99 -71.09 80.31
CA THR A 374 -6.40 -70.61 81.56
C THR A 374 -7.52 -70.09 82.47
N PRO A 375 -7.88 -70.85 83.52
CA PRO A 375 -8.71 -70.34 84.60
C PRO A 375 -7.80 -69.58 85.56
N SER A 376 -7.88 -68.25 85.58
CA SER A 376 -7.34 -67.47 86.71
C SER A 376 -8.37 -66.46 87.19
N SER A 377 -9.26 -66.97 88.05
CA SER A 377 -9.83 -66.22 89.14
C SER A 377 -8.72 -65.75 90.09
N ILE A 378 -8.07 -64.62 89.75
CA ILE A 378 -7.81 -63.53 90.69
C ILE A 378 -8.39 -62.26 90.07
N MET A 379 -9.33 -61.67 90.81
CA MET A 379 -9.96 -60.35 90.65
C MET A 379 -10.89 -60.08 89.46
N ARG A 380 -12.17 -60.05 89.82
CA ARG A 380 -13.29 -59.38 89.13
C ARG A 380 -13.00 -57.88 88.95
N HIS A 381 -13.24 -57.31 87.77
CA HIS A 381 -14.41 -56.45 87.50
C HIS A 381 -14.44 -55.93 86.05
N ALA A 382 -15.62 -56.12 85.43
CA ALA A 382 -16.18 -55.43 84.26
C ALA A 382 -15.47 -55.63 82.89
N THR A 383 -16.10 -56.01 81.78
CA THR A 383 -17.52 -56.16 81.40
C THR A 383 -17.55 -56.84 80.01
N HIS A 384 -18.54 -57.72 79.80
CA HIS A 384 -18.99 -58.36 78.55
C HIS A 384 -18.20 -59.55 77.94
N PRO A 385 -18.86 -60.73 77.76
CA PRO A 385 -18.24 -61.95 77.25
C PRO A 385 -18.52 -62.15 75.75
N LEU A 386 -17.48 -62.13 74.94
CA LEU A 386 -17.38 -62.78 73.62
C LEU A 386 -15.89 -63.13 73.53
N GLU A 387 -15.39 -64.37 73.53
CA GLU A 387 -15.96 -65.67 73.22
C GLU A 387 -15.25 -66.68 74.14
N GLN A 388 -15.99 -67.64 74.72
CA GLN A 388 -15.40 -68.75 75.46
C GLN A 388 -15.19 -69.91 74.49
N SER A 389 -13.97 -70.44 74.44
CA SER A 389 -13.57 -71.55 73.56
C SER A 389 -14.43 -72.80 73.76
N PHE A 390 -14.74 -73.50 72.66
CA PHE A 390 -15.62 -74.67 72.59
C PHE A 390 -15.26 -75.82 73.54
N PHE A 391 -13.99 -75.98 73.92
CA PHE A 391 -13.56 -77.03 74.88
C PHE A 391 -13.60 -76.59 76.35
N SER A 392 -13.91 -75.32 76.64
CA SER A 392 -14.00 -74.76 77.99
C SER A 392 -15.44 -74.74 78.54
N MET A 393 -16.44 -75.11 77.73
CA MET A 393 -17.78 -75.32 78.25
C MET A 393 -17.75 -76.53 79.18
N THR A 394 -18.25 -76.36 80.40
CA THR A 394 -18.35 -77.33 81.50
C THR A 394 -19.17 -78.61 81.18
N MET A 395 -19.42 -78.90 79.91
CA MET A 395 -20.14 -80.08 79.40
C MET A 395 -19.28 -81.34 79.24
N PHE A 396 -17.94 -81.23 79.19
CA PHE A 396 -17.06 -82.40 79.05
C PHE A 396 -16.24 -82.64 80.32
N GLN A 397 -16.76 -83.45 81.24
CA GLN A 397 -15.99 -84.00 82.36
C GLN A 397 -15.20 -85.23 81.88
N TRP A 398 -13.89 -85.09 81.75
CA TRP A 398 -12.99 -86.15 81.31
C TRP A 398 -12.36 -86.86 82.52
N PRO A 399 -12.80 -88.08 82.90
CA PRO A 399 -12.26 -88.77 84.08
C PRO A 399 -10.86 -89.34 83.80
N PHE A 400 -9.90 -89.07 84.70
CA PHE A 400 -8.59 -89.72 84.69
C PHE A 400 -8.72 -91.15 85.22
N ARG A 401 -8.18 -92.15 84.51
CA ARG A 401 -8.33 -93.57 84.89
C ARG A 401 -7.33 -94.04 85.95
N THR A 402 -6.25 -93.31 86.23
CA THR A 402 -5.25 -93.66 87.27
C THR A 402 -4.35 -92.49 87.68
N GLN A 403 -3.90 -92.49 88.94
CA GLN A 403 -3.23 -91.37 89.65
C GLN A 403 -1.80 -91.01 89.20
N ASN A 404 -1.27 -91.60 88.12
CA ASN A 404 0.10 -91.35 87.62
C ASN A 404 0.18 -91.05 86.11
N SER A 405 -0.90 -90.54 85.49
CA SER A 405 -0.87 -90.11 84.09
C SER A 405 -0.51 -88.64 83.97
N ILE A 406 0.67 -88.33 83.42
CA ILE A 406 1.15 -86.96 83.17
C ILE A 406 0.46 -86.33 81.94
N ALA A 407 -0.32 -87.11 81.17
CA ALA A 407 -1.13 -86.61 80.05
C ALA A 407 -2.58 -87.12 80.12
N SER A 408 -3.54 -86.25 79.77
CA SER A 408 -4.95 -86.63 79.61
C SER A 408 -5.10 -87.64 78.46
N PRO A 409 -5.85 -88.75 78.62
CA PRO A 409 -6.10 -89.70 77.53
C PRO A 409 -6.94 -89.11 76.38
N TYR A 410 -7.41 -87.86 76.49
CA TYR A 410 -8.26 -87.18 75.49
C TYR A 410 -7.53 -86.12 74.65
N VAL A 411 -6.20 -86.07 74.70
CA VAL A 411 -5.39 -85.19 73.82
C VAL A 411 -5.70 -85.43 72.33
N TRP A 412 -6.14 -86.64 71.96
CA TRP A 412 -6.55 -86.95 70.59
C TRP A 412 -7.79 -86.16 70.12
N VAL A 413 -8.68 -85.75 71.04
CA VAL A 413 -9.91 -85.01 70.73
C VAL A 413 -9.60 -83.59 70.28
N PHE A 414 -8.55 -82.97 70.83
CA PHE A 414 -8.01 -81.72 70.33
C PHE A 414 -7.62 -81.87 68.86
N PHE A 415 -6.77 -82.84 68.51
CA PHE A 415 -6.39 -83.06 67.11
C PHE A 415 -7.59 -83.40 66.19
N ALA A 416 -8.57 -84.14 66.70
CA ALA A 416 -9.77 -84.51 65.94
C ALA A 416 -10.70 -83.33 65.61
N VAL A 417 -10.69 -82.25 66.39
CA VAL A 417 -11.50 -81.04 66.13
C VAL A 417 -10.69 -79.95 65.43
N THR A 418 -9.44 -79.76 65.83
CA THR A 418 -8.61 -78.69 65.28
C THR A 418 -8.25 -78.95 63.81
N ILE A 419 -8.00 -80.20 63.41
CA ILE A 419 -7.62 -80.55 62.03
C ILE A 419 -8.78 -80.32 61.04
N PRO A 420 -10.03 -80.79 61.29
CA PRO A 420 -11.15 -80.46 60.40
C PRO A 420 -11.46 -78.97 60.33
N LEU A 421 -11.34 -78.26 61.47
CA LEU A 421 -11.60 -76.83 61.53
C LEU A 421 -10.58 -76.04 60.71
N THR A 422 -9.28 -76.36 60.80
CA THR A 422 -8.26 -75.73 59.94
C THR A 422 -8.50 -76.04 58.47
N ILE A 423 -8.85 -77.29 58.11
CA ILE A 423 -9.20 -77.66 56.74
C ILE A 423 -10.41 -76.84 56.23
N PHE A 424 -11.44 -76.64 57.05
CA PHE A 424 -12.62 -75.86 56.68
C PHE A 424 -12.27 -74.39 56.42
N VAL A 425 -11.44 -73.78 57.28
CA VAL A 425 -10.99 -72.39 57.08
C VAL A 425 -10.13 -72.25 55.82
N TYR A 426 -9.25 -73.22 55.54
CA TYR A 426 -8.51 -73.27 54.28
C TYR A 426 -9.42 -73.46 53.06
N ALA A 427 -10.44 -74.31 53.16
CA ALA A 427 -11.40 -74.53 52.07
C ALA A 427 -12.22 -73.27 51.78
N ALA A 428 -12.67 -72.55 52.81
CA ALA A 428 -13.34 -71.25 52.68
C ALA A 428 -12.42 -70.19 52.05
N TRP A 429 -11.15 -70.17 52.42
CA TRP A 429 -10.14 -69.27 51.84
C TRP A 429 -9.86 -69.57 50.37
N VAL A 430 -9.70 -70.85 50.00
CA VAL A 430 -9.53 -71.26 48.59
C VAL A 430 -10.78 -70.95 47.77
N TRP A 431 -11.96 -71.11 48.35
CA TRP A 431 -13.22 -70.77 47.68
C TRP A 431 -13.37 -69.26 47.45
N TRP A 432 -12.87 -68.42 48.37
CA TRP A 432 -12.87 -66.96 48.22
C TRP A 432 -11.82 -66.44 47.21
N PHE A 433 -10.69 -67.15 47.04
CA PHE A 433 -9.62 -66.77 46.11
C PHE A 433 -9.85 -67.23 44.66
N LYS A 434 -10.80 -68.15 44.44
CA LYS A 434 -11.32 -68.52 43.11
C LYS A 434 -12.41 -67.55 42.69
#